data_AF-A0A7V0Z572-F1
#
_entry.id   AF-A0A7V0Z572-F1
#
_cell.length_a   1.000
_cell.length_b   1.000
_cell.length_c   1.000
_cell.angle_alpha   90.00
_cell.angle_beta   90.00
_cell.angle_gamma   90.00
#
_symmetry.space_group_name_H-M   'P 1'
#
loop_
_entity.id
_entity.type
_entity.pdbx_description
1 polymer ?
#
loop_
_entity_poly.entity_id
_entity_poly.type
_entity_poly.pdbx_seq_one_letter_code
_entity_poly.pdbx_strand_id
1 'polypeptide(L)' 'MNTTGALTYTFTYDNNGNTTGISGGKNLTITYDYENRPVSINNLDLRNTDFIYDAKGVRVKKVLCPLFH' A
#
# COMPACT_ATOMS: atom_id res chain seq x y z
N MET A 1 -33.87 -7.39 3.62
CA MET A 1 -33.33 -6.02 3.75
C MET A 1 -31.95 -6.05 3.13
N ASN A 2 -31.77 -5.51 1.93
CA ASN A 2 -30.44 -5.39 1.34
C ASN A 2 -29.80 -4.11 1.86
N THR A 3 -29.14 -4.22 3.01
CA THR A 3 -28.29 -3.15 3.52
C THR A 3 -27.02 -3.15 2.69
N THR A 4 -27.09 -2.63 1.46
CA THR A 4 -25.88 -2.22 0.75
C THR A 4 -25.41 -0.93 1.42
N GLY A 5 -24.86 -1.06 2.62
CA GLY A 5 -24.18 0.04 3.29
C GLY A 5 -23.07 0.50 2.36
N ALA A 6 -23.11 1.77 1.95
CA ALA A 6 -22.05 2.34 1.15
C ALA A 6 -20.71 2.11 1.87
N LEU A 7 -19.76 1.45 1.22
CA LEU A 7 -18.39 1.37 1.72
C LEU A 7 -17.79 2.77 1.61
N THR A 8 -17.63 3.46 2.74
CA THR A 8 -16.96 4.76 2.79
C THR A 8 -15.46 4.52 2.84
N TYR A 9 -14.76 4.85 1.76
CA TYR A 9 -13.30 4.78 1.75
C TYR A 9 -12.69 6.04 2.37
N THR A 10 -11.72 5.85 3.26
CA THR A 10 -10.91 6.93 3.81
C THR A 10 -9.49 6.82 3.28
N PHE A 11 -8.93 7.95 2.83
CA PHE A 11 -7.57 8.05 2.33
C PHE A 11 -6.75 8.93 3.25
N THR A 12 -5.52 8.51 3.53
CA THR A 12 -4.52 9.31 4.27
C THR A 12 -3.33 9.58 3.36
N TYR A 13 -2.68 10.72 3.58
CA TYR A 13 -1.61 11.22 2.73
C TYR A 13 -0.43 11.68 3.58
N ASP A 14 0.79 11.56 3.04
CA ASP A 14 1.98 12.20 3.59
C ASP A 14 2.06 13.69 3.21
N ASN A 15 3.11 14.37 3.69
CA ASN A 15 3.33 15.79 3.42
C ASN A 15 3.69 16.10 1.95
N ASN A 16 4.04 15.09 1.17
CA ASN A 16 4.29 15.18 -0.26
C ASN A 16 3.03 14.89 -1.10
N GLY A 17 1.91 14.53 -0.45
CA GLY A 17 0.65 14.20 -1.08
C GLY A 17 0.54 12.74 -1.56
N ASN A 18 1.48 11.87 -1.19
CA ASN A 18 1.38 10.45 -1.52
C ASN A 18 0.41 9.76 -0.58
N THR A 19 -0.41 8.85 -1.10
CA THR A 19 -1.36 8.07 -0.30
C THR A 19 -0.63 7.10 0.63
N THR A 20 -0.68 7.31 1.94
CA THR A 20 -0.07 6.43 2.94
C THR A 20 -1.00 5.34 3.44
N GLY A 21 -2.30 5.49 3.24
CA GLY A 21 -3.25 4.51 3.73
C GLY A 21 -4.65 4.63 3.14
N ILE A 22 -5.30 3.49 3.02
CA ILE A 22 -6.68 3.34 2.53
C ILE A 22 -7.42 2.45 3.53
N SER A 23 -8.60 2.87 3.97
CA SER A 23 -9.49 2.07 4.83
C SER A 23 -10.94 2.17 4.35
N GLY A 24 -11.86 1.36 4.94
CA GLY A 24 -13.29 1.40 4.61
C GLY A 24 -13.81 0.27 3.70
N GLY A 25 -12.96 -0.70 3.40
CA GLY A 25 -13.34 -1.93 2.69
C GLY A 25 -12.19 -2.92 2.59
N LYS A 26 -10.98 -2.41 2.34
CA LYS A 26 -9.70 -3.09 2.57
C LYS A 26 -8.74 -2.13 3.24
N ASN A 27 -7.94 -2.63 4.18
CA ASN A 27 -6.97 -1.79 4.86
C ASN A 27 -5.59 -1.95 4.21
N LEU A 28 -5.13 -0.86 3.61
CA LEU A 28 -3.84 -0.78 2.94
C LEU A 28 -2.98 0.27 3.65
N THR A 29 -1.70 -0.04 3.85
CA THR A 29 -0.67 0.94 4.22
C THR A 29 0.42 0.95 3.15
N ILE A 30 0.82 2.13 2.71
CA ILE A 30 1.88 2.31 1.72
C ILE A 30 3.00 3.13 2.35
N THR A 31 4.23 2.68 2.14
CA THR A 31 5.44 3.40 2.56
C THR A 31 6.24 3.80 1.33
N TYR A 32 6.86 4.97 1.40
CA TYR A 32 7.59 5.58 0.30
C TYR A 32 9.05 5.82 0.71
N ASP A 33 9.95 5.79 -0.28
CA ASP A 33 11.31 6.30 -0.12
C ASP A 33 11.36 7.83 -0.23
N TYR A 34 12.55 8.41 -0.05
CA TYR A 34 12.79 9.85 -0.13
C TYR A 34 12.50 10.45 -1.52
N GLU A 35 12.41 9.62 -2.56
CA GLU A 35 12.10 10.02 -3.94
C GLU A 35 10.61 9.85 -4.26
N ASN A 36 9.76 9.66 -3.24
CA ASN A 36 8.33 9.43 -3.37
C ASN A 36 7.96 8.16 -4.16
N ARG A 37 8.81 7.12 -4.09
CA ARG A 37 8.51 5.82 -4.72
C ARG A 37 8.03 4.82 -3.67
N PRO A 38 6.96 4.05 -3.95
CA PRO A 38 6.44 3.09 -2.98
C PRO A 38 7.42 1.93 -2.79
N VAL A 39 7.88 1.72 -1.56
CA VAL A 39 8.83 0.64 -1.20
C VAL A 39 8.14 -0.54 -0.54
N SER A 40 7.01 -0.32 0.14
CA SER A 40 6.20 -1.40 0.70
C SER A 40 4.72 -1.06 0.67
N ILE A 41 3.92 -2.05 0.29
CA ILE A 41 2.47 -2.03 0.36
C ILE A 41 2.05 -3.18 1.27
N ASN A 42 1.56 -2.84 2.45
CA ASN A 42 0.98 -3.78 3.39
C ASN A 42 -0.54 -3.82 3.19
N ASN A 43 -1.02 -4.95 2.69
CA ASN A 43 -2.44 -5.26 2.66
C ASN A 43 -2.74 -6.14 3.85
N LEU A 44 -3.24 -5.53 4.93
CA LEU A 44 -3.40 -6.12 6.26
C LEU A 44 -4.23 -7.41 6.26
N ASP A 45 -5.01 -7.63 5.22
CA ASP A 45 -5.89 -8.79 5.10
C ASP A 45 -5.22 -10.02 4.47
N LEU A 46 -4.12 -9.88 3.70
CA LEU A 46 -3.67 -11.00 2.85
C LEU A 46 -2.16 -11.11 2.59
N ARG A 47 -1.43 -10.02 2.29
CA ARG A 47 0.00 -10.06 1.88
C ARG A 47 0.69 -8.71 1.97
N ASN A 48 2.00 -8.74 2.23
CA ASN A 48 2.88 -7.60 2.05
C ASN A 48 3.60 -7.69 0.70
N THR A 49 3.69 -6.56 0.01
CA THR A 49 4.41 -6.43 -1.25
C THR A 49 5.50 -5.39 -1.11
N ASP A 50 6.75 -5.79 -1.26
CA ASP A 50 7.90 -4.88 -1.22
C ASP A 50 8.45 -4.65 -2.63
N PHE A 51 8.96 -3.44 -2.86
CA PHE A 51 9.57 -3.03 -4.11
C PHE A 51 11.00 -2.56 -3.86
N ILE A 52 11.91 -3.01 -4.72
CA ILE A 52 13.32 -2.61 -4.68
C ILE A 52 13.64 -1.90 -6.00
N TYR A 53 14.31 -0.77 -5.87
CA TYR A 53 14.73 0.09 -6.96
C TYR A 53 16.25 0.13 -7.03
N ASP A 54 16.80 0.27 -8.23
CA ASP A 54 18.23 0.56 -8.41
C ASP A 54 18.53 2.04 -8.17
N ALA A 55 19.82 2.40 -8.23
CA ALA A 55 20.27 3.78 -8.04
C ALA A 55 19.77 4.77 -9.13
N LYS A 56 19.20 4.27 -10.24
CA LYS A 56 18.59 5.10 -11.29
C LYS A 56 17.08 5.23 -11.11
N GLY A 57 16.52 4.66 -10.04
CA GLY A 57 15.09 4.67 -9.74
C GLY A 57 14.27 3.67 -10.56
N VAL A 58 14.92 2.72 -11.23
CA VAL A 58 14.22 1.66 -11.95
C VAL A 58 13.86 0.55 -10.97
N ARG A 59 12.59 0.13 -10.97
CA ARG A 59 12.15 -0.99 -10.14
C ARG A 59 12.76 -2.29 -10.66
N VAL A 60 13.63 -2.89 -9.87
CA VAL A 60 14.34 -4.13 -10.22
C VAL A 60 13.75 -5.38 -9.58
N LYS A 61 12.98 -5.23 -8.50
CA LYS A 61 12.35 -6.38 -7.82
C LYS A 61 10.98 -6.04 -7.24
N LYS A 62 10.11 -7.05 -7.28
CA LYS A 62 8.85 -7.10 -6.52
C LYS A 62 8.91 -8.36 -5.66
N VAL A 63 8.87 -8.19 -4.34
CA VAL A 63 8.86 -9.29 -3.38
C VAL A 63 7.45 -9.41 -2.83
N LEU A 64 6.84 -10.57 -3.01
CA LEU A 64 5.59 -10.92 -2.34
C LEU A 64 5.99 -11.72 -1.11
N CYS A 65 5.94 -11.12 0.07
CA CYS A 65 6.07 -11.88 1.30
C CYS A 65 4.79 -12.72 1.43
N PRO A 66 4.85 -14.05 1.26
CA PRO A 66 3.69 -14.89 1.49
C PRO A 66 3.40 -14.84 2.99
N LEU A 67 2.12 -14.74 3.34
CA LEU A 67 1.68 -14.94 4.72
C LEU A 67 2.15 -16.35 5.13
N PHE A 68 3.14 -16.44 6.03
CA PHE A 68 3.52 -17.73 6.61
C PHE A 68 2.32 -18.23 7.43
N HIS A 69 1.67 -19.27 6.93
CA HIS A 69 0.64 -20.05 7.62
C HIS A 69 1.30 -21.23 8.34
#